data_AF-A0A653DJR6-F1
#
_entry.id   AF-A0A653DJR6-F1
#
_cell.length_a   1.000
_cell.length_b   1.000
_cell.length_c   1.000
_cell.angle_alpha   90.00
_cell.angle_beta   90.00
_cell.angle_gamma   90.00
#
_symmetry.space_group_name_H-M   'P 1'
#
loop_
_entity.id
_entity.type
_entity.pdbx_description
1 polymer ?
#
loop_
_entity_poly.entity_id
_entity_poly.type
_entity_poly.pdbx_seq_one_letter_code
_entity_poly.pdbx_strand_id
1 'polypeptide(L)' 'AKYFTFADDTVLIIDCIQELVAILNILEQHSAAYGLGINYNKTKVMIVDREHDNHQEIK' A
#
# COMPACT_ATOMS: atom_id res chain seq x y z
N ALA A 1 5.67 -3.34 -6.44
CA ALA A 1 4.84 -3.64 -5.25
C ALA A 1 5.23 -4.93 -4.53
N LYS A 2 5.25 -4.91 -3.19
CA LYS A 2 5.16 -6.07 -2.30
C LYS A 2 3.85 -5.97 -1.52
N TYR A 3 3.30 -7.09 -1.10
CA TYR A 3 2.08 -7.13 -0.30
C TYR A 3 2.20 -8.14 0.83
N PHE A 4 1.51 -7.88 1.93
CA PHE A 4 1.36 -8.79 3.06
C PHE A 4 -0.12 -8.88 3.40
N THR A 5 -0.65 -10.10 3.51
CA THR A 5 -2.05 -10.33 3.87
C THR A 5 -2.14 -11.06 5.20
N PHE A 6 -3.11 -10.65 6.02
CA PHE A 6 -3.48 -11.35 7.24
C PHE A 6 -5.01 -11.28 7.40
N ALA A 7 -5.68 -12.43 7.33
CA ALA A 7 -7.14 -12.50 7.24
C ALA A 7 -7.67 -11.59 6.11
N ASP A 8 -8.52 -10.61 6.44
CA ASP A 8 -9.06 -9.61 5.51
C ASP A 8 -8.19 -8.35 5.35
N ASP A 9 -7.17 -8.16 6.20
CA ASP A 9 -6.30 -6.99 6.13
C ASP A 9 -5.14 -7.21 5.15
N THR A 10 -4.92 -6.23 4.26
CA THR A 10 -3.83 -6.23 3.28
C THR A 10 -2.96 -4.98 3.45
N VAL A 11 -1.66 -5.17 3.59
CA VAL A 11 -0.65 -4.11 3.60
C VAL A 11 0.07 -4.10 2.25
N LEU A 12 0.15 -2.92 1.62
CA LEU A 12 0.82 -2.71 0.33
C LEU A 12 2.08 -1.86 0.52
N ILE A 13 3.20 -2.33 0.00
CA ILE A 13 4.48 -1.63 -0.04
C ILE A 13 4.82 -1.38 -1.51
N ILE A 14 4.95 -0.12 -1.88
CA ILE A 14 5.04 0.33 -3.26
C ILE A 14 6.07 1.44 -3.38
N ASP A 15 6.56 1.65 -4.59
CA ASP A 15 7.64 2.62 -4.81
C ASP A 15 7.14 4.06 -5.02
N CYS A 16 5.93 4.22 -5.57
CA CYS A 16 5.36 5.53 -5.87
C CYS A 16 3.83 5.52 -5.72
N ILE A 17 3.25 6.68 -5.43
CA ILE A 17 1.80 6.89 -5.34
C ILE A 17 1.07 6.51 -6.64
N GLN A 18 1.68 6.69 -7.81
CA GLN A 18 1.06 6.25 -9.07
C GLN A 18 0.84 4.73 -9.10
N GLU A 19 1.78 3.95 -8.56
CA GLU A 19 1.64 2.49 -8.42
C GLU A 19 0.51 2.16 -7.41
N LEU A 20 0.35 2.96 -6.35
CA LEU A 20 -0.77 2.82 -5.40
C LEU A 20 -2.11 2.90 -6.11
N VAL A 21 -2.30 3.96 -6.90
CA VAL A 21 -3.57 4.25 -7.55
C VAL A 21 -3.93 3.15 -8.56
N ALA A 22 -2.94 2.69 -9.34
CA ALA A 22 -3.14 1.58 -10.26
C ALA A 22 -3.56 0.29 -9.53
N ILE A 23 -2.89 -0.04 -8.42
CA ILE A 23 -3.22 -1.24 -7.63
C ILE A 23 -4.58 -1.12 -6.95
N LEU A 24 -4.92 0.03 -6.39
CA LEU A 24 -6.23 0.25 -5.75
C LEU A 24 -7.36 0.10 -6.76
N ASN A 25 -7.21 0.63 -7.98
CA ASN A 25 -8.22 0.48 -9.03
C ASN A 25 -8.44 -0.98 -9.42
N ILE A 26 -7.36 -1.76 -9.56
CA ILE A 26 -7.45 -3.20 -9.86
C ILE A 26 -8.10 -3.95 -8.69
N LEU A 27 -7.72 -3.64 -7.45
CA LEU A 27 -8.27 -4.28 -6.27
C LEU A 27 -9.76 -3.98 -6.11
N GLU A 28 -10.18 -2.73 -6.34
CA GLU A 28 -11.60 -2.35 -6.30
C GLU A 28 -12.41 -3.10 -7.37
N GLN A 29 -11.93 -3.14 -8.62
CA GLN A 29 -12.61 -3.87 -9.69
C GLN A 29 -12.70 -5.38 -9.39
N HIS A 30 -11.63 -5.97 -8.88
CA HIS A 30 -11.60 -7.38 -8.51
C HIS A 30 -12.53 -7.66 -7.33
N SER A 31 -12.51 -6.84 -6.28
CA SER A 31 -13.42 -6.97 -5.13
C SER A 31 -14.89 -6.79 -5.54
N ALA A 32 -15.18 -5.86 -6.45
CA ALA A 32 -16.54 -5.65 -6.96
C ALA A 32 -17.11 -6.90 -7.65
N ALA A 33 -16.28 -7.73 -8.29
CA ALA A 33 -16.70 -9.01 -8.86
C ALA A 33 -17.19 -10.02 -7.80
N TYR A 34 -16.74 -9.88 -6.55
CA TYR A 34 -17.20 -10.65 -5.40
C TYR A 34 -18.29 -9.93 -4.59
N GLY A 35 -18.78 -8.78 -5.04
CA GLY A 35 -19.72 -7.94 -4.29
C GLY A 35 -19.10 -7.29 -3.04
N LEU A 36 -17.76 -7.23 -2.98
CA LEU A 36 -16.99 -6.63 -1.88
C LEU A 36 -16.50 -5.24 -2.28
N GLY A 37 -16.34 -4.35 -1.30
CA GLY A 37 -15.81 -2.99 -1.50
C GLY A 37 -14.57 -2.74 -0.66
N ILE A 38 -13.75 -1.77 -1.07
CA ILE A 38 -12.60 -1.32 -0.27
C ILE A 38 -13.11 -0.37 0.83
N ASN A 39 -12.72 -0.64 2.08
CA ASN A 39 -13.06 0.24 3.20
C ASN A 39 -12.05 1.40 3.32
N TYR A 40 -12.30 2.49 2.59
CA TYR A 40 -11.45 3.68 2.60
C TYR A 40 -11.32 4.36 3.97
N ASN A 41 -12.29 4.18 4.87
CA ASN A 41 -12.20 4.71 6.24
C ASN A 41 -11.14 3.98 7.09
N LYS A 42 -10.94 2.68 6.82
CA LYS A 42 -9.90 1.87 7.48
C LYS A 42 -8.56 1.94 6.73
N THR A 43 -8.57 2.20 5.43
CA THR A 43 -7.35 2.35 4.61
C THR A 43 -6.52 3.56 5.05
N LYS A 44 -5.28 3.32 5.47
CA LYS A 44 -4.30 4.37 5.78
C LYS A 44 -3.11 4.25 4.84
N VAL A 45 -2.66 5.38 4.28
CA VAL A 45 -1.47 5.46 3.44
C VAL A 45 -0.32 5.99 4.28
N MET A 46 0.81 5.27 4.28
CA MET A 46 2.05 5.69 4.94
C MET A 46 3.11 5.93 3.86
N ILE A 47 3.65 7.15 3.81
CA ILE A 47 4.78 7.47 2.93
C ILE A 47 6.05 7.15 3.71
N VAL A 48 6.78 6.14 3.24
CA VAL A 48 8.07 5.75 3.82
C VAL A 48 9.16 6.41 3.00
N ASP A 49 9.84 7.41 3.59
CA ASP A 49 11.05 7.99 3.03
C ASP A 49 12.17 6.96 3.15
N ARG A 50 12.55 6.35 2.02
CA ARG A 50 13.66 5.37 1.95
C ARG A 50 15.01 6.03 1.70
N GLU A 51 15.03 7.36 1.48
CA GLU A 51 16.25 8.10 1.15
C GLU A 51 16.98 8.61 2.40
N HIS A 52 16.31 8.85 3.53
CA HIS A 52 16.96 9.17 4.82
C HIS A 52 17.40 7.93 5.62
N ASP A 53 18.12 6.98 5.00
CA ASP A 53 19.03 6.16 5.79
C ASP A 53 20.22 7.04 6.17
N ASN A 54 20.03 7.74 7.29
CA ASN A 54 20.95 8.58 8.01
C ASN A 54 22.38 8.01 7.96
N HIS A 55 23.19 8.57 7.05
CA HIS A 55 24.65 8.46 7.04
C HIS A 55 25.17 9.18 8.29
N GLN A 56 24.97 8.57 9.45
CA GLN A 56 25.72 8.94 10.64
C GLN A 56 27.16 8.50 10.38
N GLU A 57 27.98 9.46 9.94
CA GLU A 57 29.42 9.36 10.05
C GLU A 57 29.73 9.19 11.55
N ILE A 58 29.93 7.94 11.97
CA ILE A 58 30.47 7.63 13.29
C ILE A 58 31.92 8.09 13.26
N LYS A 59 32.21 9.15 14.01
CA LYS A 59 33.55 9.73 14.15
C LYS A 59 34.34 9.02 15.23
#